data_AF-A0A9E2JMA3-F1
#
_entry.id   AF-A0A9E2JMA3-F1
#
_cell.length_a   1.000
_cell.length_b   1.000
_cell.length_c   1.000
_cell.angle_alpha   90.00
_cell.angle_beta   90.00
_cell.angle_gamma   90.00
#
_symmetry.space_group_name_H-M   'P 1'
#
loop_
_entity.id
_entity.type
_entity.pdbx_description
1 polymer ?
#
loop_
_entity_poly.entity_id
_entity_poly.type
_entity_poly.pdbx_seq_one_letter_code
_entity_poly.pdbx_strand_id
1 'polypeptide(L)'
;MRRIKPEFKFDIWMPNLAPSTKLLSSYHDKKITWEEFEKKFNKEVLEKQKKYLEIVLDIAQKNTVTLLCWEKLAEKCHRKLVAEKIAELNKNITAIIQ
;
A
#
# COMPACT_ATOMS: atom_id res chain seq x y z
N MET A 1 7.19 -6.40 -11.06
CA MET A 1 5.82 -6.52 -10.55
C MET A 1 5.15 -7.70 -11.24
N ARG A 2 4.58 -8.66 -10.50
CA ARG A 2 3.89 -9.82 -11.12
C ARG A 2 2.74 -9.30 -11.98
N ARG A 3 2.58 -9.85 -13.19
CA ARG A 3 1.49 -9.46 -14.09
C ARG A 3 0.15 -9.81 -13.44
N ILE A 4 -0.80 -8.87 -13.47
CA ILE A 4 -2.19 -9.16 -13.12
C ILE A 4 -2.68 -10.23 -14.08
N LYS A 5 -3.38 -11.22 -13.54
CA LYS A 5 -4.01 -12.24 -14.36
C LYS A 5 -5.54 -12.05 -14.37
N PRO A 6 -6.24 -12.47 -15.43
CA PRO A 6 -7.68 -12.27 -15.57
C PRO A 6 -8.52 -12.89 -14.45
N GLU A 7 -8.01 -13.90 -13.75
CA GLU A 7 -8.72 -14.57 -12.65
C GLU A 7 -8.78 -13.75 -11.35
N PHE A 8 -7.95 -12.69 -11.20
CA PHE A 8 -7.95 -11.88 -9.98
C PHE A 8 -9.14 -10.92 -9.98
N LYS A 9 -9.92 -10.95 -8.90
CA LYS A 9 -11.07 -10.07 -8.69
C LYS A 9 -10.67 -8.86 -7.87
N PHE A 10 -10.82 -7.67 -8.45
CA PHE A 10 -10.61 -6.38 -7.82
C PHE A 10 -11.36 -5.31 -8.63
N ASP A 11 -11.70 -4.18 -8.01
CA ASP A 11 -12.41 -3.09 -8.69
C ASP A 11 -11.45 -2.13 -9.39
N ILE A 12 -10.34 -1.78 -8.73
CA ILE A 12 -9.38 -0.78 -9.22
C ILE A 12 -7.95 -1.29 -9.05
N TRP A 13 -7.14 -1.19 -10.11
CA TRP A 13 -5.72 -1.47 -10.07
C TRP A 13 -4.91 -0.18 -9.84
N MET A 14 -4.21 -0.08 -8.71
CA MET A 14 -3.45 1.13 -8.31
C MET A 14 -1.96 0.82 -8.04
N PRO A 15 -1.16 0.50 -9.07
CA PRO A 15 0.25 0.12 -8.90
C PRO A 15 1.13 1.28 -8.43
N ASN A 16 0.64 2.52 -8.55
CA ASN A 16 1.30 3.71 -8.02
C ASN A 16 1.44 3.68 -6.50
N LEU A 17 0.56 2.98 -5.79
CA LEU A 17 0.64 2.80 -4.34
C LEU A 17 1.43 1.55 -3.91
N ALA A 18 2.09 0.87 -4.86
CA ALA A 18 2.94 -0.29 -4.60
C ALA A 18 4.43 0.11 -4.54
N PRO A 19 5.28 -0.67 -3.85
CA PRO A 19 6.72 -0.39 -3.81
C PRO A 19 7.36 -0.53 -5.19
N SER A 20 8.42 0.24 -5.43
CA SER A 20 9.24 0.06 -6.63
C SER A 20 9.86 -1.35 -6.65
N THR A 21 10.08 -1.91 -7.85
CA THR A 21 10.69 -3.25 -7.97
C THR A 21 12.05 -3.31 -7.26
N LYS A 22 12.83 -2.22 -7.31
CA LYS A 22 14.14 -2.10 -6.65
C LYS A 22 14.02 -2.13 -5.12
N LEU A 23 13.06 -1.38 -4.57
CA LEU A 23 12.83 -1.33 -3.13
C LEU A 23 12.36 -2.69 -2.61
N LEU A 24 11.40 -3.31 -3.31
CA LEU A 24 10.88 -4.63 -2.99
C LEU A 24 11.99 -5.69 -3.03
N SER A 25 12.79 -5.74 -4.10
CA SER A 25 13.91 -6.67 -4.21
C SER A 25 14.95 -6.47 -3.11
N SER A 26 15.27 -5.22 -2.77
CA SER A 26 16.24 -4.94 -1.69
C SER A 26 15.77 -5.50 -0.34
N TYR A 27 14.47 -5.41 -0.06
CA TYR A 27 13.89 -5.95 1.16
C TYR A 27 13.83 -7.49 1.15
N HIS A 28 13.39 -8.09 0.04
CA HIS A 28 13.37 -9.55 -0.11
C HIS A 28 14.76 -10.19 -0.05
N ASP A 29 15.76 -9.53 -0.64
CA ASP A 29 17.16 -9.96 -0.61
C ASP A 29 17.83 -9.71 0.76
N LYS A 30 17.07 -9.22 1.75
CA LYS A 30 17.55 -8.87 3.10
C LYS A 30 18.70 -7.85 3.10
N LYS A 31 18.79 -7.00 2.06
CA LYS A 31 19.78 -5.93 1.95
C LYS A 31 19.42 -4.70 2.78
N ILE A 32 18.15 -4.57 3.16
CA ILE A 32 17.63 -3.51 4.02
C ILE A 32 16.71 -4.10 5.08
N THR A 33 16.61 -3.44 6.23
CA THR A 33 15.66 -3.81 7.27
C THR A 33 14.22 -3.39 6.90
N TRP A 34 13.26 -3.82 7.71
CA TRP A 34 11.87 -3.39 7.54
C TRP A 34 11.72 -1.88 7.80
N GLU A 35 12.37 -1.36 8.82
CA GLU A 35 12.37 0.07 9.17
C GLU A 35 12.96 0.93 8.04
N GLU A 36 14.00 0.42 7.37
CA GLU A 36 14.55 1.06 6.18
C GLU A 36 13.60 0.99 4.98
N PHE A 37 12.89 -0.14 4.81
CA PHE A 37 11.87 -0.28 3.79
C PHE A 37 10.73 0.71 4.01
N GLU A 38 10.19 0.84 5.22
CA GLU A 38 9.13 1.80 5.56
C GLU A 38 9.54 3.24 5.24
N LYS A 39 10.75 3.64 5.67
CA LYS A 39 11.29 4.98 5.40
C LYS A 39 11.40 5.26 3.91
N LYS A 40 11.89 4.29 3.13
CA LYS A 40 12.01 4.43 1.67
C LYS A 40 10.65 4.41 0.99
N PHE A 41 9.74 3.55 1.43
CA PHE A 41 8.37 3.48 0.90
C PHE A 41 7.62 4.78 1.13
N ASN A 42 7.73 5.38 2.31
CA ASN A 42 7.12 6.68 2.58
C ASN A 42 7.62 7.77 1.60
N LYS A 43 8.94 7.85 1.37
CA LYS A 43 9.54 8.83 0.45
C LYS A 43 9.26 8.55 -1.03
N GLU A 44 9.29 7.29 -1.44
CA GLU A 44 9.12 6.90 -2.84
C GLU A 44 7.66 6.86 -3.28
N VAL A 45 6.75 6.53 -2.35
CA VAL A 45 5.33 6.25 -2.65
C VAL A 45 4.42 7.25 -1.94
N LEU A 46 4.34 7.22 -0.61
CA LEU A 46 3.30 7.97 0.13
C LEU A 46 3.42 9.50 -0.07
N GLU A 47 4.64 10.03 -0.03
CA GLU A 47 4.87 11.47 -0.21
C GLU A 47 4.65 11.95 -1.65
N LYS A 48 4.91 11.08 -2.64
CA LYS A 48 4.84 11.42 -4.06
C LYS A 48 3.48 11.17 -4.69
N GLN A 49 2.73 10.21 -4.16
CA GLN A 49 1.48 9.72 -4.75
C GLN A 49 0.25 10.20 -3.96
N LYS A 50 0.31 11.42 -3.40
CA LYS A 50 -0.77 12.03 -2.60
C LYS A 50 -2.14 12.00 -3.29
N LYS A 51 -2.17 12.32 -4.59
CA LYS A 51 -3.42 12.27 -5.38
C LYS A 51 -4.07 10.89 -5.41
N TYR A 52 -3.27 9.82 -5.45
CA TYR A 52 -3.79 8.46 -5.40
C TYR A 52 -4.31 8.11 -4.00
N LEU A 53 -3.64 8.58 -2.93
CA LEU A 53 -4.14 8.43 -1.56
C LEU A 53 -5.48 9.16 -1.35
N GLU A 54 -5.62 10.37 -1.90
CA GLU A 54 -6.87 11.14 -1.88
C GLU A 54 -8.02 10.41 -2.59
N ILE A 55 -7.75 9.79 -3.75
CA ILE A 55 -8.77 8.97 -4.45
C ILE A 55 -9.23 7.80 -3.56
N VAL A 56 -8.30 7.08 -2.93
CA VAL A 56 -8.69 5.98 -2.03
C VAL A 56 -9.46 6.53 -0.83
N LEU A 57 -9.04 7.68 -0.29
CA LEU A 57 -9.71 8.35 0.81
C LEU A 57 -11.17 8.73 0.47
N ASP A 58 -11.42 9.28 -0.71
CA ASP A 58 -12.75 9.67 -1.19
C ASP A 58 -13.68 8.46 -1.36
N ILE A 59 -13.13 7.32 -1.79
CA ILE A 59 -13.87 6.05 -1.88
C ILE A 59 -14.17 5.53 -0.47
N ALA A 60 -13.17 5.54 0.42
CA ALA A 60 -13.25 5.02 1.78
C ALA A 60 -14.21 5.80 2.68
N GLN A 61 -14.47 7.08 2.37
CA GLN A 61 -15.49 7.87 3.06
C GLN A 61 -16.93 7.39 2.79
N LYS A 62 -17.14 6.66 1.70
CA LYS A 62 -18.48 6.23 1.26
C LYS A 62 -18.65 4.71 1.28
N ASN A 63 -17.55 3.95 1.31
CA ASN A 63 -17.54 2.50 1.16
C ASN A 63 -16.45 1.88 2.03
N THR A 64 -16.62 0.60 2.37
CA THR A 64 -15.52 -0.21 2.88
C THR A 64 -14.52 -0.50 1.75
N VAL A 65 -13.25 -0.14 1.94
CA VAL A 65 -12.18 -0.40 0.98
C VAL A 65 -11.31 -1.55 1.47
N THR A 66 -11.09 -2.54 0.61
CA THR A 66 -10.13 -3.63 0.86
C THR A 66 -8.88 -3.41 0.02
N LEU A 67 -7.73 -3.21 0.67
CA LEU A 67 -6.44 -3.10 -0.01
C LEU A 67 -5.82 -4.49 -0.20
N LEU A 68 -5.52 -4.84 -1.44
CA LEU A 68 -4.93 -6.12 -1.80
C LEU A 68 -3.42 -5.95 -2.05
N CYS A 69 -2.62 -6.86 -1.50
CA CYS A 69 -1.19 -7.01 -1.81
C CYS A 69 -0.85 -8.48 -2.07
N TRP A 70 0.42 -8.76 -2.37
CA TRP A 70 0.85 -10.10 -2.72
C TRP A 70 1.45 -10.88 -1.53
N GLU A 71 1.76 -10.16 -0.47
CA GLU A 71 2.25 -10.67 0.79
C GLU A 71 1.10 -11.35 1.56
N LYS A 72 1.39 -12.54 2.13
CA LYS A 72 0.42 -13.32 2.89
C LYS A 72 0.00 -12.62 4.18
N LEU A 73 0.97 -12.08 4.92
CA LEU A 73 0.77 -11.45 6.23
C LEU A 73 0.81 -9.93 6.11
N ALA A 74 -0.03 -9.24 6.89
CA ALA A 74 -0.09 -7.79 6.87
C ALA A 74 0.96 -7.09 7.75
N GLU A 75 1.59 -7.79 8.70
CA GLU A 75 2.54 -7.19 9.66
C GLU A 75 3.66 -6.39 8.97
N LYS A 76 4.21 -6.95 7.89
CA LYS A 76 5.26 -6.37 7.05
C LYS A 76 4.83 -6.32 5.59
N CYS A 77 3.62 -5.81 5.31
CA CYS A 77 3.17 -5.53 3.94
C CYS A 77 3.00 -4.02 3.72
N HIS A 78 3.30 -3.57 2.50
CA HIS A 78 3.03 -2.20 2.06
C HIS A 78 1.55 -1.81 2.12
N ARG A 79 0.59 -2.76 2.00
CA ARG A 79 -0.85 -2.48 2.16
C ARG A 79 -1.18 -1.88 3.52
N LYS A 80 -0.46 -2.30 4.57
CA LYS A 80 -0.60 -1.76 5.92
C LYS A 80 -0.19 -0.29 5.95
N LEU A 81 0.98 0.03 5.38
CA LEU A 81 1.50 1.41 5.32
C LEU A 81 0.54 2.34 4.56
N VAL A 82 -0.07 1.87 3.48
CA VAL A 82 -1.08 2.64 2.75
C VAL A 82 -2.35 2.83 3.56
N ALA A 83 -2.88 1.76 4.20
CA ALA A 83 -4.07 1.84 5.04
C ALA A 83 -3.89 2.80 6.22
N GLU A 84 -2.76 2.69 6.92
CA GLU A 84 -2.38 3.59 8.01
C GLU A 84 -2.29 5.03 7.51
N LYS A 85 -1.70 5.25 6.33
CA LYS A 85 -1.61 6.60 5.78
C LYS A 85 -2.97 7.22 5.47
N ILE A 86 -3.93 6.44 4.99
CA ILE A 86 -5.29 6.91 4.73
C ILE A 86 -6.00 7.27 6.04
N ALA A 87 -5.88 6.43 7.08
CA ALA A 87 -6.44 6.71 8.40
C ALA A 87 -5.76 7.91 9.10
N GLU A 88 -4.50 8.18 8.80
CA GLU A 88 -3.84 9.42 9.23
C GLU A 88 -4.45 10.67 8.61
N LEU A 89 -4.79 10.62 7.31
CA LEU A 89 -5.36 11.74 6.57
C LEU A 89 -6.78 12.09 7.01
N ASN A 90 -7.55 11.11 7.49
CA ASN A 90 -8.89 11.32 8.04
C ASN A 90 -9.16 10.39 9.22
N LYS A 91 -9.24 10.97 10.43
CA LYS A 91 -9.46 10.24 11.69
C LYS A 91 -10.83 9.55 11.80
N ASN A 92 -11.77 9.86 10.92
CA ASN A 92 -13.06 9.17 10.85
C ASN A 92 -12.95 7.82 10.13
N ILE A 93 -11.82 7.54 9.47
CA ILE A 93 -11.54 6.26 8.84
C ILE A 93 -10.67 5.42 9.77
N THR A 94 -11.09 4.17 9.98
CA THR A 94 -10.33 3.19 10.76
C THR A 94 -9.66 2.20 9.81
N ALA A 95 -8.34 2.06 9.93
CA ALA A 95 -7.60 1.00 9.25
C ALA A 95 -7.71 -0.30 10.08
N ILE A 96 -8.28 -1.35 9.48
CA ILE A 96 -8.33 -2.69 10.06
C ILE A 96 -7.27 -3.54 9.36
N ILE A 97 -6.28 -4.01 10.12
CA ILE A 97 -5.16 -4.79 9.60
C ILE A 97 -5.41 -6.27 9.93
N GLN A 98 -5.53 -7.10 8.89
CA GLN A 98 -5.75 -8.55 8.97
C GLN A 98 -4.63 -9.33 8.27
#